data_AF-A0A4Y3KDN5-F1
#
_entry.id   AF-A0A4Y3KDN5-F1
#
_cell.length_a   1.000
_cell.length_b   1.000
_cell.length_c   1.000
_cell.angle_alpha   90.00
_cell.angle_beta   90.00
_cell.angle_gamma   90.00
#
_symmetry.space_group_name_H-M   'P 1'
#
loop_
_entity.id
_entity.type
_entity.pdbx_description
1 polymer ?
#
loop_
_entity_poly.entity_id
_entity_poly.type
_entity_poly.pdbx_seq_one_letter_code
_entity_poly.pdbx_strand_id
1 'polypeptide(L)'
;MSFAAPDGNDQDLGESTATVIPSWPGATTQDALDLSIGVPGCIVVLSLSSRDPSVGCSFYIRDDKSLFARLHAQQEQIEQAVGAHLEWRENPEYKARRIDLRRAGDWRDPAQAPELARWLVDTAETFASVFPRHIPRV
;
A
#
# COMPACT_ATOMS: atom_id res chain seq x y z
N MET A 1 -20.46 -9.64 -32.09
CA MET A 1 -20.77 -10.90 -31.38
C MET A 1 -19.51 -11.32 -30.63
N SER A 2 -19.66 -12.11 -29.57
CA SER A 2 -18.60 -12.38 -28.57
C SER A 2 -17.89 -13.73 -28.80
N PHE A 3 -17.10 -14.15 -27.78
CA PHE A 3 -16.50 -15.49 -27.58
C PHE A 3 -15.20 -15.78 -28.36
N ALA A 4 -14.14 -16.36 -27.78
CA ALA A 4 -13.73 -16.49 -26.36
C ALA A 4 -12.23 -16.87 -26.29
N ALA A 5 -11.64 -16.87 -25.09
CA ALA A 5 -10.35 -17.50 -24.79
C ALA A 5 -10.54 -18.55 -23.66
N PRO A 6 -9.89 -19.72 -23.72
CA PRO A 6 -10.02 -20.78 -22.71
C PRO A 6 -9.10 -20.61 -21.49
N ASP A 7 -9.45 -21.33 -20.43
CA ASP A 7 -8.78 -21.42 -19.13
C ASP A 7 -7.92 -22.71 -19.01
N GLY A 8 -6.96 -22.79 -18.07
CA GLY A 8 -6.24 -24.04 -17.77
C GLY A 8 -4.93 -23.94 -16.98
N ASN A 9 -4.96 -24.41 -15.71
CA ASN A 9 -3.82 -24.77 -14.83
C ASN A 9 -3.09 -26.06 -15.36
N ASP A 10 -1.98 -26.64 -14.89
CA ASP A 10 -1.24 -26.82 -13.59
C ASP A 10 0.22 -27.29 -13.96
N GLN A 11 1.26 -27.62 -13.16
CA GLN A 11 1.55 -27.85 -11.72
C GLN A 11 3.04 -27.43 -11.43
N ASP A 12 3.43 -26.96 -10.24
CA ASP A 12 3.95 -27.65 -9.02
C ASP A 12 5.31 -28.39 -9.10
N LEU A 13 6.19 -28.09 -8.12
CA LEU A 13 7.00 -29.03 -7.30
C LEU A 13 8.03 -28.28 -6.41
N GLY A 14 8.06 -28.53 -5.10
CA GLY A 14 9.28 -28.34 -4.26
C GLY A 14 9.14 -27.58 -2.93
N GLU A 15 8.58 -28.22 -1.91
CA GLU A 15 8.70 -27.80 -0.49
C GLU A 15 10.17 -27.99 0.00
N SER A 16 10.71 -27.39 1.08
CA SER A 16 10.13 -26.95 2.37
C SER A 16 11.07 -25.95 3.09
N THR A 17 10.52 -24.97 3.82
CA THR A 17 10.87 -24.60 5.21
C THR A 17 9.99 -23.43 5.68
N ALA A 18 9.10 -23.66 6.66
CA ALA A 18 8.29 -22.60 7.27
C ALA A 18 9.14 -21.73 8.20
N THR A 19 8.99 -20.40 8.21
CA THR A 19 8.04 -19.65 9.07
C THR A 19 8.24 -18.15 8.74
N VAL A 20 7.25 -17.27 8.50
CA VAL A 20 5.83 -17.24 8.95
C VAL A 20 4.82 -17.13 7.77
N ILE A 21 5.26 -16.99 6.51
CA ILE A 21 4.37 -16.75 5.35
C ILE A 21 4.21 -18.06 4.55
N PRO A 22 3.02 -18.70 4.53
CA PRO A 22 2.88 -20.08 4.03
C PRO A 22 2.84 -20.19 2.51
N SER A 23 2.53 -19.12 1.78
CA SER A 23 2.60 -19.07 0.31
C SER A 23 2.75 -17.63 -0.15
N TRP A 24 3.64 -17.38 -1.10
CA TRP A 24 3.55 -16.20 -1.96
C TRP A 24 2.53 -16.53 -3.06
N PRO A 25 1.51 -15.70 -3.32
CA PRO A 25 0.49 -16.01 -4.32
C PRO A 25 1.11 -16.09 -5.72
N GLY A 26 1.05 -17.27 -6.33
CA GLY A 26 1.67 -17.53 -7.63
C GLY A 26 1.09 -16.65 -8.73
N ALA A 27 1.94 -15.76 -9.27
CA ALA A 27 1.74 -15.00 -10.51
C ALA A 27 0.36 -14.31 -10.72
N THR A 28 -0.38 -14.03 -9.65
CA THR A 28 -1.66 -13.32 -9.71
C THR A 28 -1.39 -11.81 -9.65
N THR A 29 -2.11 -11.04 -10.48
CA THR A 29 -1.89 -9.62 -10.79
C THR A 29 -2.18 -8.65 -9.63
N GLN A 30 -1.48 -8.83 -8.50
CA GLN A 30 -1.48 -7.93 -7.35
C GLN A 30 -0.04 -7.63 -6.93
N ASP A 31 0.56 -6.68 -7.64
CA ASP A 31 1.76 -5.90 -7.24
C ASP A 31 1.49 -5.08 -5.94
N ALA A 32 0.33 -5.27 -5.29
CA ALA A 32 -0.16 -4.45 -4.19
C ALA A 32 -1.02 -5.25 -3.17
N LEU A 33 -0.87 -4.92 -1.89
CA LEU A 33 -1.57 -5.52 -0.75
C LEU A 33 -2.40 -4.46 -0.01
N ASP A 34 -3.70 -4.67 0.12
CA ASP A 34 -4.59 -3.84 0.92
C ASP A 34 -4.57 -4.19 2.42
N LEU A 35 -4.62 -3.15 3.25
CA LEU A 35 -4.58 -3.17 4.71
C LEU A 35 -5.68 -2.25 5.26
N SER A 36 -6.64 -2.84 5.97
CA SER A 36 -7.76 -2.11 6.57
C SER A 36 -7.41 -1.57 7.95
N ILE A 37 -7.21 -0.26 8.09
CA ILE A 37 -6.82 0.41 9.36
C ILE A 37 -7.97 0.54 10.39
N GLY A 38 -9.00 -0.30 10.31
CA GLY A 38 -10.18 -0.24 11.18
C GLY A 38 -11.11 0.97 10.97
N VAL A 39 -10.81 1.87 10.02
CA VAL A 39 -11.63 3.04 9.69
C VAL A 39 -12.44 2.77 8.41
N PRO A 40 -13.79 2.87 8.42
CA PRO A 40 -14.59 2.69 7.21
C PRO A 40 -14.25 3.77 6.17
N GLY A 41 -14.18 3.37 4.89
CA GLY A 41 -13.85 4.28 3.79
C GLY A 41 -12.36 4.57 3.58
N CYS A 42 -11.48 4.13 4.50
CA CYS A 42 -10.03 4.31 4.44
C CYS A 42 -9.30 2.96 4.31
N ILE A 43 -8.37 2.85 3.36
CA ILE A 43 -7.58 1.63 3.11
C ILE A 43 -6.12 2.04 2.86
N VAL A 44 -5.16 1.44 3.58
CA VAL A 44 -3.74 1.49 3.21
C VAL A 44 -3.52 0.44 2.12
N VAL A 45 -2.80 0.79 1.05
CA VAL A 45 -2.44 -0.14 -0.01
C VAL A 45 -0.93 -0.09 -0.21
N LEU A 46 -0.23 -1.15 0.21
CA LEU A 46 1.18 -1.33 -0.11
C LEU A 46 1.33 -1.70 -1.59
N SER A 47 2.44 -1.34 -2.23
CA SER A 47 2.79 -1.73 -3.61
C SER A 47 4.28 -2.06 -3.77
N LEU A 48 4.62 -2.90 -4.75
CA LEU A 48 5.93 -3.56 -4.90
C LEU A 48 6.36 -3.56 -6.37
N SER A 49 6.62 -2.37 -6.92
CA SER A 49 6.79 -2.20 -8.36
C SER A 49 7.88 -3.13 -8.92
N SER A 50 7.45 -3.97 -9.86
CA SER A 50 8.33 -4.95 -10.53
C SER A 50 9.13 -4.34 -11.69
N ARG A 51 8.62 -3.25 -12.28
CA ARG A 51 9.12 -2.60 -13.51
C ARG A 51 10.10 -1.46 -13.25
N ASP A 52 9.93 -0.80 -12.11
CA ASP A 52 10.85 0.16 -11.50
C ASP A 52 11.10 -0.38 -10.09
N PRO A 53 12.35 -0.65 -9.65
CA PRO A 53 12.63 -1.25 -8.36
C PRO A 53 12.36 -0.24 -7.24
N SER A 54 11.10 -0.16 -6.84
CA SER A 54 10.62 0.69 -5.76
C SER A 54 9.45 0.04 -5.04
N VAL A 55 9.32 0.37 -3.75
CA VAL A 55 8.25 -0.09 -2.87
C VAL A 55 7.40 1.12 -2.43
N GLY A 56 6.10 0.91 -2.27
CA GLY A 56 5.13 1.98 -2.06
C GLY A 56 4.12 1.67 -0.96
N CYS A 57 3.56 2.74 -0.37
CA CYS A 57 2.46 2.72 0.56
C CYS A 57 1.51 3.88 0.24
N SER A 58 0.37 3.56 -0.37
CA SER A 58 -0.65 4.52 -0.79
C SER A 58 -1.87 4.44 0.15
N PHE A 59 -2.14 5.50 0.91
CA PHE A 59 -3.40 5.62 1.66
C PHE A 59 -4.52 6.07 0.73
N TYR A 60 -5.60 5.30 0.63
CA TYR A 60 -6.79 5.60 -0.18
C TYR A 60 -7.97 6.04 0.71
N ILE A 61 -8.58 7.17 0.35
CA ILE A 61 -9.76 7.74 1.00
C ILE A 61 -10.92 7.80 -0.01
N ARG A 62 -12.03 7.14 0.32
CA ARG A 62 -13.22 7.00 -0.55
C ARG A 62 -14.27 8.08 -0.25
N ASP A 63 -14.51 8.97 -1.21
CA ASP A 63 -15.46 10.12 -1.19
C ASP A 63 -15.26 11.19 -0.08
N ASP A 64 -14.65 10.86 1.06
CA ASP A 64 -14.46 11.72 2.24
C ASP A 64 -13.50 12.90 2.01
N LYS A 65 -13.96 13.90 1.24
CA LYS A 65 -13.27 15.18 1.04
C LYS A 65 -12.94 15.88 2.36
N SER A 66 -13.86 15.84 3.32
CA SER A 66 -13.69 16.49 4.64
C SER A 66 -12.56 15.87 5.46
N LEU A 67 -12.33 14.56 5.32
CA LEU A 67 -11.19 13.90 5.95
C LEU A 67 -9.89 14.28 5.25
N PHE A 68 -9.81 14.12 3.92
CA PHE A 68 -8.61 14.47 3.17
C PHE A 68 -8.20 15.93 3.36
N ALA A 69 -9.14 16.87 3.34
CA ALA A 69 -8.86 18.29 3.56
C ALA A 69 -8.27 18.57 4.95
N ARG A 70 -8.71 17.85 5.99
CA ARG A 70 -8.16 17.97 7.35
C ARG A 70 -6.77 17.33 7.48
N LEU A 71 -6.53 16.21 6.80
CA LEU A 71 -5.22 15.58 6.73
C LEU A 71 -4.22 16.46 5.98
N HIS A 72 -4.63 17.01 4.83
CA HIS A 72 -3.83 17.93 4.02
C HIS A 72 -3.56 19.25 4.76
N ALA A 73 -4.50 19.74 5.58
CA ALA A 73 -4.27 20.90 6.47
C ALA A 73 -3.31 20.60 7.64
N GLN A 74 -2.95 19.33 7.86
CA GLN A 74 -1.93 18.89 8.81
C GLN A 74 -0.75 18.19 8.10
N GLN A 75 -0.59 18.37 6.78
CA GLN A 75 0.38 17.59 6.00
C GLN A 75 1.81 17.69 6.56
N GLU A 76 2.25 18.89 6.95
CA GLU A 76 3.60 19.10 7.50
C GLU A 76 3.83 18.31 8.79
N GLN A 77 2.81 18.19 9.65
CA GLN A 77 2.88 17.39 10.88
C GLN A 77 2.90 15.89 10.58
N ILE A 78 2.16 15.45 9.57
CA ILE A 78 2.09 14.04 9.15
C ILE A 78 3.41 13.64 8.46
N GLU A 79 3.95 14.48 7.57
CA GLU A 79 5.23 14.27 6.89
C GLU A 79 6.41 14.32 7.88
N GLN A 80 6.36 15.19 8.90
CA GLN A 80 7.33 15.17 10.00
C GLN A 80 7.20 13.92 10.90
N ALA A 81 5.98 13.43 11.15
CA ALA A 81 5.76 12.23 11.95
C ALA A 81 6.12 10.93 11.20
N VAL A 82 5.99 10.91 9.87
CA VAL A 82 6.43 9.84 8.97
C VAL A 82 7.93 9.93 8.65
N GLY A 83 8.54 11.11 8.83
CA GLY A 83 9.95 11.36 8.49
C GLY A 83 10.24 11.38 6.98
N ALA A 84 9.21 11.46 6.14
CA ALA A 84 9.33 11.41 4.68
C ALA A 84 8.25 12.25 3.98
N HIS A 85 8.58 12.73 2.77
CA HIS A 85 7.68 13.55 1.96
C HIS A 85 6.56 12.71 1.33
N LEU A 86 5.32 13.17 1.42
CA LEU A 86 4.13 12.43 0.96
C LEU A 86 3.57 13.03 -0.34
N GLU A 87 3.30 12.19 -1.34
CA GLU A 87 2.60 12.58 -2.57
C GLU A 87 1.07 12.67 -2.32
N TRP A 88 0.63 13.82 -1.83
CA TRP A 88 -0.79 14.16 -1.70
C TRP A 88 -1.45 14.34 -3.07
N ARG A 89 -2.27 13.37 -3.49
CA ARG A 89 -3.00 13.42 -4.78
C ARG A 89 -4.51 13.40 -4.58
N GLU A 90 -5.09 14.59 -4.46
CA GLU A 90 -6.52 14.81 -4.73
C GLU A 90 -6.77 14.70 -6.23
N ASN A 91 -7.69 13.81 -6.64
CA ASN A 91 -8.15 13.73 -8.01
C ASN A 91 -9.57 14.34 -8.11
N PRO A 92 -9.72 15.58 -8.65
CA PRO A 92 -10.99 16.30 -8.61
C PRO A 92 -12.08 15.64 -9.45
N GLU A 93 -11.73 14.94 -10.54
CA GLU A 93 -12.68 14.23 -11.41
C GLU A 93 -13.24 12.96 -10.76
N TYR A 94 -12.40 12.20 -10.03
CA TYR A 94 -12.73 10.84 -9.59
C TYR A 94 -13.19 10.74 -8.13
N LYS A 95 -13.20 11.86 -7.40
CA LYS A 95 -13.50 12.01 -5.96
C LYS A 95 -12.65 11.19 -4.97
N ALA A 96 -12.03 10.09 -5.39
CA ALA A 96 -11.02 9.40 -4.60
C ALA A 96 -9.83 10.33 -4.36
N ARG A 97 -9.35 10.38 -3.11
CA ARG A 97 -8.06 10.98 -2.78
C ARG A 97 -7.10 9.90 -2.34
N ARG A 98 -5.82 10.07 -2.67
CA ARG A 98 -4.76 9.21 -2.16
C ARG A 98 -3.55 10.00 -1.69
N ILE A 99 -2.83 9.41 -0.75
CA ILE A 99 -1.57 9.93 -0.20
C ILE A 99 -0.54 8.84 -0.42
N ASP A 100 0.41 9.07 -1.30
CA ASP A 100 1.35 8.05 -1.76
C ASP A 100 2.73 8.28 -1.16
N LEU A 101 3.36 7.24 -0.61
CA LEU A 101 4.76 7.26 -0.18
C LEU A 101 5.51 6.16 -0.92
N ARG A 102 6.59 6.50 -1.62
CA ARG A 102 7.39 5.53 -2.37
C ARG A 102 8.88 5.66 -2.04
N ARG A 103 9.54 4.52 -1.91
CA ARG A 103 10.98 4.39 -1.65
C ARG A 103 11.61 3.54 -2.75
N ALA A 104 12.61 4.08 -3.43
CA ALA A 104 13.42 3.31 -4.37
C ALA A 104 14.25 2.26 -3.62
N GLY A 105 14.36 1.06 -4.19
CA GLY A 105 15.05 -0.08 -3.62
C GLY A 105 14.60 -1.39 -4.26
N ASP A 106 15.54 -2.28 -4.58
CA ASP A 106 15.22 -3.54 -5.25
C ASP A 106 14.80 -4.60 -4.24
N TRP A 107 13.49 -4.86 -4.15
CA TRP A 107 12.93 -5.87 -3.25
C TRP A 107 13.24 -7.31 -3.67
N ARG A 108 13.85 -7.53 -4.85
CA ARG A 108 14.33 -8.83 -5.33
C ARG A 108 15.77 -9.09 -4.91
N ASP A 109 16.52 -8.05 -4.55
CA ASP A 109 17.84 -8.18 -3.96
C ASP A 109 17.70 -8.62 -2.48
N PRO A 110 18.27 -9.77 -2.08
CA PRO A 110 18.03 -10.33 -0.75
C PRO A 110 18.71 -9.57 0.40
N ALA A 111 19.61 -8.60 0.12
CA ALA A 111 20.16 -7.72 1.14
C ALA A 111 19.24 -6.50 1.38
N GLN A 112 18.60 -5.97 0.33
CA GLN A 112 17.64 -4.87 0.43
C GLN A 112 16.23 -5.33 0.85
N ALA A 113 15.77 -6.50 0.37
CA ALA A 113 14.44 -7.05 0.66
C ALA A 113 14.00 -6.98 2.15
N PRO A 114 14.82 -7.39 3.15
CA PRO A 114 14.42 -7.29 4.56
C PRO A 114 14.32 -5.84 5.07
N GLU A 115 15.11 -4.91 4.53
CA GLU A 115 15.03 -3.49 4.88
C GLU A 115 13.78 -2.84 4.26
N LEU A 116 13.46 -3.17 3.00
CA LEU A 116 12.30 -2.66 2.28
C LEU A 116 10.98 -3.21 2.85
N ALA A 117 10.94 -4.50 3.18
CA ALA A 117 9.80 -5.09 3.88
C ALA A 117 9.59 -4.45 5.26
N ARG A 118 10.67 -4.21 6.02
CA ARG A 118 10.60 -3.52 7.31
C ARG A 118 10.13 -2.08 7.16
N TRP A 119 10.62 -1.34 6.15
CA TRP A 119 10.19 0.02 5.85
C TRP A 119 8.70 0.09 5.46
N LEU A 120 8.19 -0.88 4.71
CA LEU A 120 6.77 -0.97 4.38
C LEU A 120 5.89 -1.20 5.61
N VAL A 121 6.31 -2.08 6.52
CA VAL A 121 5.60 -2.34 7.78
C VAL A 121 5.64 -1.10 8.69
N ASP A 122 6.82 -0.51 8.88
CA ASP A 122 7.02 0.69 9.70
C ASP A 122 6.21 1.90 9.16
N THR A 123 6.15 2.04 7.83
CA THR A 123 5.28 3.01 7.16
C THR A 123 3.80 2.70 7.39
N ALA A 124 3.38 1.44 7.26
CA ALA A 124 1.98 1.03 7.47
C ALA A 124 1.53 1.21 8.92
N GLU A 125 2.38 0.88 9.90
CA GLU A 125 2.15 1.12 11.32
C GLU A 125 2.13 2.61 11.64
N THR A 126 3.03 3.41 11.05
CA THR A 126 3.02 4.86 11.20
C THR A 126 1.76 5.48 10.60
N PHE A 127 1.30 5.01 9.43
CA PHE A 127 0.02 5.41 8.86
C PHE A 127 -1.14 5.01 9.78
N ALA A 128 -1.17 3.76 10.26
CA ALA A 128 -2.19 3.25 11.19
C ALA A 128 -2.13 3.88 12.60
N SER A 129 -1.05 4.60 12.94
CA SER A 129 -0.89 5.35 14.20
C SER A 129 -1.24 6.84 14.01
N VAL A 130 -0.80 7.47 12.92
CA VAL A 130 -0.99 8.89 12.65
C VAL A 130 -2.40 9.17 12.12
N PHE A 131 -2.85 8.50 11.05
CA PHE A 131 -4.15 8.80 10.43
C PHE A 131 -5.34 8.73 11.42
N PRO A 132 -5.51 7.70 12.28
CA PRO A 132 -6.62 7.66 13.23
C PRO A 132 -6.53 8.68 14.38
N ARG A 133 -5.40 9.35 14.59
CA ARG A 133 -5.31 10.49 15.53
C ARG A 133 -5.86 11.78 14.91
N HIS A 134 -5.86 11.87 13.58
CA HIS A 134 -6.46 12.96 12.83
C HIS A 134 -7.91 12.67 12.38
N ILE A 135 -8.31 11.39 12.27
CA ILE A 135 -9.70 10.99 11.98
C ILE A 135 -10.55 11.16 13.25
N PRO A 136 -11.64 11.97 13.23
CA PRO A 136 -12.53 12.05 14.38
C PRO A 136 -13.27 10.72 14.55
N ARG A 137 -13.28 10.20 15.77
CA ARG A 137 -14.10 9.03 16.12
C ARG A 137 -15.57 9.47 16.23
N VAL A 138 -16.32 9.21 15.15
CA VAL A 138 -17.79 9.29 15.08
C VAL A 138 -18.43 8.12 15.81
#